data_AF-A0A8T0FQ82-F1
#
_entry.id   AF-A0A8T0FQ82-F1
#
_cell.length_a   1.000
_cell.length_b   1.000
_cell.length_c   1.000
_cell.angle_alpha   90.00
_cell.angle_beta   90.00
_cell.angle_gamma   90.00
#
_symmetry.space_group_name_H-M   'P 1'
#
loop_
_entity.id
_entity.type
_entity.pdbx_description
1 polymer ?
#
loop_
_entity_poly.entity_id
_entity_poly.type
_entity_poly.pdbx_seq_one_letter_code
_entity_poly.pdbx_strand_id
1 'polypeptide(L)'
;MWYLNRGKGLDMNVEAAWAAGATGKGVVVTILDDGLEKDHPDLIHNYDPKASYDINGKDSDPQPRYDGLDTNRHGTRCAGEVAASANNSLCSVGIAFEAHVGGIRMLDGEVTDAVEARSLSHNFQHVDIYSASWGPDDNGKTVDGPSEHALRAFKEGVAKGRNGLGSIFIWASGNGGREYDNCNCDGYTNSIWTLSISSATEHGLVPWYSEACSSTLATTYSSGSSGEKQIVTTDLHHGCTMTHTGTSASAPLAAGICALTLEANPNLTWRDMQHIVVRTANPANLFARDWATNGVGRNVSHSFGYGMMDAHAMVKLARIWKTAPEQKTCEIRGHDINQYIMPRNKAQATLSVNCANVRYLEHVQAKLTISAIRRGDLHVYLTSPLGTKSTLLAQRPPDSSRMGFQDWPFMSVHMWSENPNGIWKLEVFNEGRYGGRALLKEWHLILYGTTENPDDFLLKKDTFSNFHHENSGEITVHHSHESRRSYDRNPIIKVPDIITFHQNKPDGTGHLSSSNNDAVHGNLEHNNAALVTIDQVMLLMSMFVLALMSHMQ
;
A
#
# COMPACT_ATOMS: atom_id res chain seq x y z
N MET A 1 -17.60 -8.81 -9.45
CA MET A 1 -16.38 -8.24 -8.85
C MET A 1 -16.79 -7.28 -7.75
N TRP A 2 -16.61 -7.65 -6.48
CA TRP A 2 -17.16 -6.89 -5.35
C TRP A 2 -16.48 -5.54 -5.15
N TYR A 3 -15.19 -5.43 -5.47
CA TYR A 3 -14.39 -4.22 -5.31
C TYR A 3 -14.73 -3.11 -6.34
N LEU A 4 -15.45 -3.45 -7.42
CA LEU A 4 -15.93 -2.49 -8.43
C LEU A 4 -17.32 -1.96 -8.08
N ASN A 5 -18.20 -2.84 -7.62
CA ASN A 5 -19.58 -2.53 -7.28
C ASN A 5 -20.08 -3.45 -6.18
N ARG A 6 -20.06 -2.95 -4.94
CA ARG A 6 -20.65 -3.61 -3.76
C ARG A 6 -21.91 -2.90 -3.25
N GLY A 7 -22.05 -1.62 -3.59
CA GLY A 7 -23.01 -0.70 -2.98
C GLY A 7 -22.62 -0.30 -1.54
N LYS A 8 -23.39 0.63 -0.97
CA LYS A 8 -23.21 1.18 0.39
C LYS A 8 -21.90 1.95 0.63
N GLY A 9 -21.23 2.42 -0.43
CA GLY A 9 -20.01 3.24 -0.32
C GLY A 9 -18.76 2.46 0.13
N LEU A 10 -18.71 1.15 -0.17
CA LEU A 10 -17.59 0.24 0.12
C LEU A 10 -17.00 -0.29 -1.20
N ASP A 11 -16.69 0.63 -2.11
CA ASP A 11 -16.10 0.38 -3.42
C ASP A 11 -15.11 1.50 -3.77
N MET A 12 -14.39 1.35 -4.88
CA MET A 12 -13.42 2.34 -5.38
C MET A 12 -14.08 3.35 -6.34
N ASN A 13 -15.41 3.44 -6.35
CA ASN A 13 -16.19 4.38 -7.16
C ASN A 13 -15.91 4.31 -8.68
N VAL A 14 -15.56 3.11 -9.17
CA VAL A 14 -15.13 2.87 -10.57
C VAL A 14 -16.29 3.03 -11.55
N GLU A 15 -17.49 2.54 -11.21
CA GLU A 15 -18.66 2.68 -12.08
C GLU A 15 -19.05 4.14 -12.31
N ALA A 16 -18.86 5.01 -11.30
CA ALA A 16 -19.08 6.44 -11.46
C ALA A 16 -18.04 7.10 -12.38
N ALA A 17 -16.80 6.59 -12.44
CA ALA A 17 -15.82 7.01 -13.42
C ALA A 17 -16.21 6.55 -14.85
N TRP A 18 -16.67 5.31 -15.01
CA TRP A 18 -17.18 4.79 -16.28
C TRP A 18 -18.41 5.57 -16.77
N ALA A 19 -19.37 5.86 -15.88
CA ALA A 19 -20.53 6.68 -16.20
C ALA A 19 -20.15 8.12 -16.58
N ALA A 20 -19.02 8.62 -16.07
CA ALA A 20 -18.44 9.90 -16.46
C ALA A 20 -17.65 9.83 -17.79
N GLY A 21 -17.59 8.66 -18.44
CA GLY A 21 -16.94 8.44 -19.73
C GLY A 21 -15.44 8.22 -19.68
N ALA A 22 -14.88 7.81 -18.53
CA ALA A 22 -13.49 7.39 -18.43
C ALA A 22 -13.43 5.86 -18.34
N THR A 23 -12.80 5.20 -19.31
CA THR A 23 -12.71 3.73 -19.49
C THR A 23 -11.27 3.24 -19.67
N GLY A 24 -10.30 4.16 -19.67
CA GLY A 24 -8.87 3.92 -19.89
C GLY A 24 -8.43 4.12 -21.34
N LYS A 25 -9.32 4.61 -22.20
CA LYS A 25 -9.10 4.63 -23.64
C LYS A 25 -7.86 5.42 -24.04
N GLY A 26 -7.00 4.79 -24.83
CA GLY A 26 -5.78 5.39 -25.36
C GLY A 26 -4.62 5.47 -24.38
N VAL A 27 -4.78 4.96 -23.15
CA VAL A 27 -3.70 4.81 -22.18
C VAL A 27 -3.06 3.43 -22.31
N VAL A 28 -1.74 3.36 -22.17
CA VAL A 28 -0.97 2.11 -22.28
C VAL A 28 -0.37 1.73 -20.93
N VAL A 29 -0.72 0.55 -20.42
CA VAL A 29 -0.22 0.00 -19.16
C VAL A 29 0.64 -1.24 -19.45
N THR A 30 1.75 -1.41 -18.75
CA THR A 30 2.52 -2.65 -18.78
C THR A 30 2.61 -3.29 -17.39
N ILE A 31 2.49 -4.61 -17.35
CA ILE A 31 2.70 -5.44 -16.16
C ILE A 31 4.15 -5.95 -16.18
N LEU A 32 4.95 -5.62 -15.16
CA LEU A 32 6.34 -6.06 -15.03
C LEU A 32 6.39 -7.31 -14.13
N ASP A 33 6.37 -8.51 -14.71
CA ASP A 33 6.09 -9.73 -13.93
C ASP A 33 6.62 -11.03 -14.60
N ASP A 34 5.94 -12.16 -14.41
CA ASP A 34 6.27 -13.51 -14.89
C ASP A 34 5.79 -13.81 -16.32
N GLY A 35 5.12 -12.85 -16.96
CA GLY A 35 4.61 -12.93 -18.32
C GLY A 35 3.14 -12.52 -18.44
N LEU A 36 2.64 -12.49 -19.67
CA LEU A 36 1.24 -12.16 -19.97
C LEU A 36 0.74 -13.09 -21.07
N GLU A 37 -0.32 -13.86 -20.78
CA GLU A 37 -1.01 -14.73 -21.73
C GLU A 37 -1.75 -13.86 -22.75
N LYS A 38 -1.02 -13.37 -23.76
CA LYS A 38 -1.49 -12.34 -24.72
C LYS A 38 -2.68 -12.77 -25.56
N ASP A 39 -2.87 -14.09 -25.68
CA ASP A 39 -3.97 -14.72 -26.40
C ASP A 39 -5.17 -15.07 -25.50
N HIS A 40 -5.13 -14.69 -24.22
CA HIS A 40 -6.27 -14.84 -23.33
C HIS A 40 -7.51 -14.16 -23.93
N PRO A 41 -8.67 -14.85 -24.03
CA PRO A 41 -9.87 -14.31 -24.68
C PRO A 41 -10.36 -12.96 -24.14
N ASP A 42 -10.09 -12.71 -22.86
CA ASP A 42 -10.43 -11.46 -22.16
C ASP A 42 -9.37 -10.35 -22.30
N LEU A 43 -8.15 -10.66 -22.78
CA LEU A 43 -7.04 -9.71 -22.93
C LEU A 43 -6.68 -9.42 -24.39
N ILE A 44 -6.91 -10.37 -25.31
CA ILE A 44 -6.41 -10.32 -26.69
C ILE A 44 -6.80 -9.05 -27.46
N HIS A 45 -7.95 -8.45 -27.15
CA HIS A 45 -8.41 -7.22 -27.78
C HIS A 45 -7.69 -5.96 -27.28
N ASN A 46 -7.23 -5.99 -26.03
CA ASN A 46 -6.53 -4.90 -25.38
C ASN A 46 -5.01 -5.10 -25.36
N TYR A 47 -4.53 -6.29 -25.72
CA TYR A 47 -3.10 -6.60 -25.76
C TYR A 47 -2.32 -5.66 -26.67
N ASP A 48 -1.19 -5.15 -26.17
CA ASP A 48 -0.29 -4.28 -26.92
C ASP A 48 1.13 -4.86 -26.97
N PRO A 49 1.60 -5.28 -28.16
CA PRO A 49 2.96 -5.81 -28.34
C PRO A 49 4.04 -4.75 -28.15
N LYS A 50 3.75 -3.44 -28.30
CA LYS A 50 4.73 -2.37 -28.04
C LYS A 50 4.92 -2.08 -26.57
N ALA A 51 3.98 -2.52 -25.73
CA ALA A 51 4.10 -2.49 -24.28
C ALA A 51 4.64 -3.82 -23.73
N SER A 52 5.15 -4.72 -24.59
CA SER A 52 5.49 -6.08 -24.22
C SER A 52 6.88 -6.51 -24.66
N TYR A 53 7.51 -7.36 -23.85
CA TYR A 53 8.81 -7.97 -24.15
C TYR A 53 9.12 -9.11 -23.19
N ASP A 54 9.81 -10.16 -23.64
CA ASP A 54 10.39 -11.17 -22.76
C ASP A 54 11.88 -10.88 -22.55
N ILE A 55 12.22 -10.39 -21.36
CA ILE A 55 13.60 -10.09 -20.96
C ILE A 55 14.35 -11.38 -20.65
N ASN A 56 13.67 -12.40 -20.11
CA ASN A 56 14.25 -13.70 -19.77
C ASN A 56 14.56 -14.50 -21.06
N GLY A 57 13.59 -14.57 -21.98
CA GLY A 57 13.70 -15.22 -23.31
C GLY A 57 14.48 -14.40 -24.35
N LYS A 58 14.58 -13.08 -24.15
CA LYS A 58 15.23 -12.10 -25.04
C LYS A 58 14.53 -11.96 -26.40
N ASP A 59 13.21 -11.95 -26.41
CA ASP A 59 12.39 -11.76 -27.59
C ASP A 59 11.16 -10.89 -27.28
N SER A 60 10.31 -10.65 -28.28
CA SER A 60 9.15 -9.76 -28.14
C SER A 60 7.89 -10.45 -27.60
N ASP A 61 7.92 -11.75 -27.32
CA ASP A 61 6.75 -12.52 -26.91
C ASP A 61 6.73 -12.73 -25.39
N PRO A 62 5.88 -12.00 -24.64
CA PRO A 62 5.82 -12.11 -23.19
C PRO A 62 5.04 -13.35 -22.71
N GLN A 63 4.74 -14.32 -23.58
CA GLN A 63 3.94 -15.50 -23.20
C GLN A 63 4.55 -16.18 -21.96
N PRO A 64 3.75 -16.46 -20.94
CA PRO A 64 4.21 -17.17 -19.76
C PRO A 64 4.60 -18.60 -20.14
N ARG A 65 5.64 -19.12 -19.47
CA ARG A 65 5.97 -20.54 -19.55
C ARG A 65 4.97 -21.33 -18.69
N TYR A 66 4.23 -22.25 -19.32
CA TYR A 66 3.36 -23.17 -18.62
C TYR A 66 4.15 -24.29 -17.93
N ASP A 67 3.77 -24.64 -16.71
CA ASP A 67 4.24 -25.81 -15.99
C ASP A 67 3.13 -26.43 -15.15
N GLY A 68 3.38 -27.59 -14.53
CA GLY A 68 2.35 -28.32 -13.79
C GLY A 68 1.88 -27.66 -12.49
N LEU A 69 2.47 -26.54 -12.07
CA LEU A 69 2.10 -25.80 -10.85
C LEU A 69 1.54 -24.41 -11.17
N ASP A 70 1.49 -24.05 -12.46
CA ASP A 70 1.09 -22.73 -12.95
C ASP A 70 1.85 -21.61 -12.23
N THR A 71 3.18 -21.73 -12.17
CA THR A 71 4.03 -20.78 -11.44
C THR A 71 3.99 -19.37 -12.05
N ASN A 72 3.88 -19.27 -13.37
CA ASN A 72 3.93 -18.01 -14.12
C ASN A 72 2.54 -17.40 -14.43
N ARG A 73 1.62 -17.47 -13.45
CA ARG A 73 0.24 -17.01 -13.62
C ARG A 73 -0.01 -15.58 -13.19
N HIS A 74 0.95 -14.99 -12.50
CA HIS A 74 0.75 -13.79 -11.72
C HIS A 74 0.53 -12.57 -12.64
N GLY A 75 1.37 -12.35 -13.64
CA GLY A 75 1.24 -11.24 -14.57
C GLY A 75 -0.04 -11.28 -15.41
N THR A 76 -0.52 -12.46 -15.79
CA THR A 76 -1.81 -12.63 -16.50
C THR A 76 -2.99 -12.24 -15.61
N ARG A 77 -2.94 -12.56 -14.30
CA ARG A 77 -3.97 -12.14 -13.34
C ARG A 77 -3.98 -10.63 -13.16
N CYS A 78 -2.81 -10.02 -12.97
CA CYS A 78 -2.67 -8.57 -12.83
C CYS A 78 -3.13 -7.81 -14.08
N ALA A 79 -2.83 -8.33 -15.28
CA ALA A 79 -3.27 -7.72 -16.54
C ALA A 79 -4.80 -7.65 -16.67
N GLY A 80 -5.51 -8.69 -16.23
CA GLY A 80 -6.98 -8.72 -16.25
C GLY A 80 -7.61 -7.67 -15.32
N GLU A 81 -7.01 -7.41 -14.16
CA GLU A 81 -7.50 -6.37 -13.24
C GLU A 81 -7.44 -4.97 -13.86
N VAL A 82 -6.44 -4.73 -14.71
CA VAL A 82 -6.27 -3.47 -15.43
C VAL A 82 -7.23 -3.41 -16.62
N ALA A 83 -7.16 -4.36 -17.54
CA ALA A 83 -7.72 -4.21 -18.89
C ALA A 83 -8.38 -5.49 -19.45
N ALA A 84 -8.93 -6.37 -18.60
CA ALA A 84 -9.87 -7.37 -19.09
C ALA A 84 -11.03 -6.70 -19.85
N SER A 85 -11.42 -7.30 -20.98
CA SER A 85 -12.39 -6.74 -21.92
C SER A 85 -13.79 -6.67 -21.29
N ALA A 86 -14.53 -5.60 -21.54
CA ALA A 86 -15.91 -5.49 -21.08
C ALA A 86 -16.91 -6.17 -22.03
N ASN A 87 -18.07 -6.57 -21.50
CA ASN A 87 -19.26 -6.96 -22.26
C ASN A 87 -19.07 -8.12 -23.27
N ASN A 88 -18.08 -9.00 -23.05
CA ASN A 88 -17.81 -10.18 -23.88
C ASN A 88 -18.35 -11.50 -23.29
N SER A 89 -19.01 -11.45 -22.12
CA SER A 89 -19.51 -12.62 -21.38
C SER A 89 -18.42 -13.60 -20.91
N LEU A 90 -17.17 -13.15 -20.82
CA LEU A 90 -16.02 -13.91 -20.35
C LEU A 90 -15.55 -13.35 -19.00
N CYS A 91 -15.12 -14.24 -18.11
CA CYS A 91 -14.48 -13.97 -16.82
C CYS A 91 -14.87 -12.70 -16.04
N SER A 92 -14.31 -11.53 -16.41
CA SER A 92 -14.28 -10.32 -15.59
C SER A 92 -14.37 -9.03 -16.43
N VAL A 93 -14.03 -7.89 -15.84
CA VAL A 93 -13.80 -6.61 -16.55
C VAL A 93 -12.67 -5.88 -15.85
N GLY A 94 -11.75 -5.32 -16.61
CA GLY A 94 -10.68 -4.49 -16.08
C GLY A 94 -11.22 -3.15 -15.60
N ILE A 95 -10.54 -2.52 -14.65
CA ILE A 95 -10.90 -1.14 -14.24
C ILE A 95 -10.84 -0.19 -15.44
N ALA A 96 -9.84 -0.37 -16.29
CA ALA A 96 -9.58 0.39 -17.50
C ALA A 96 -9.77 -0.51 -18.73
N PHE A 97 -10.98 -1.02 -18.93
CA PHE A 97 -11.31 -2.03 -19.94
C PHE A 97 -11.17 -1.58 -21.41
N GLU A 98 -10.91 -0.30 -21.69
CA GLU A 98 -10.53 0.20 -23.03
C GLU A 98 -9.06 0.66 -23.10
N ALA A 99 -8.27 0.44 -22.04
CA ALA A 99 -6.83 0.66 -22.07
C ALA A 99 -6.11 -0.45 -22.84
N HIS A 100 -4.92 -0.12 -23.35
CA HIS A 100 -3.99 -1.10 -23.87
C HIS A 100 -3.17 -1.71 -22.74
N VAL A 101 -2.94 -3.01 -22.78
CA VAL A 101 -2.13 -3.72 -21.77
C VAL A 101 -1.04 -4.57 -22.41
N GLY A 102 0.19 -4.42 -21.91
CA GLY A 102 1.32 -5.27 -22.24
C GLY A 102 1.90 -5.99 -21.04
N GLY A 103 2.85 -6.88 -21.29
CA GLY A 103 3.55 -7.65 -20.26
C GLY A 103 5.05 -7.66 -20.52
N ILE A 104 5.84 -7.40 -19.48
CA ILE A 104 7.28 -7.63 -19.49
C ILE A 104 7.55 -8.88 -18.67
N ARG A 105 7.93 -9.96 -19.34
CA ARG A 105 8.35 -11.21 -18.68
C ARG A 105 9.79 -11.05 -18.20
N MET A 106 9.96 -10.91 -16.90
CA MET A 106 11.24 -10.66 -16.25
C MET A 106 11.47 -11.44 -14.95
N LEU A 107 10.41 -12.01 -14.34
CA LEU A 107 10.49 -12.80 -13.11
C LEU A 107 10.67 -14.32 -13.30
N ASP A 108 10.47 -14.86 -14.51
CA ASP A 108 10.68 -16.31 -14.79
C ASP A 108 12.15 -16.60 -15.13
N GLY A 109 13.05 -16.19 -14.24
CA GLY A 109 14.50 -16.33 -14.40
C GLY A 109 15.29 -15.56 -13.36
N GLU A 110 16.61 -15.47 -13.57
CA GLU A 110 17.49 -14.66 -12.71
C GLU A 110 17.19 -13.17 -12.88
N VAL A 111 16.78 -12.52 -11.79
CA VAL A 111 16.51 -11.08 -11.74
C VAL A 111 17.77 -10.35 -11.30
N THR A 112 18.40 -9.66 -12.26
CA THR A 112 19.60 -8.83 -12.02
C THR A 112 19.26 -7.34 -12.16
N ASP A 113 20.10 -6.45 -11.66
CA ASP A 113 19.95 -4.99 -11.83
C ASP A 113 19.74 -4.58 -13.31
N ALA A 114 20.40 -5.27 -14.25
CA ALA A 114 20.22 -5.02 -15.67
C ALA A 114 18.86 -5.48 -16.21
N VAL A 115 18.29 -6.58 -15.68
CA VAL A 115 16.95 -7.08 -16.03
C VAL A 115 15.90 -6.09 -15.55
N GLU A 116 16.00 -5.65 -14.30
CA GLU A 116 15.12 -4.63 -13.73
C GLU A 116 15.19 -3.31 -14.51
N ALA A 117 16.40 -2.80 -14.76
CA ALA A 117 16.58 -1.55 -15.48
C ALA A 117 15.98 -1.58 -16.90
N ARG A 118 16.16 -2.68 -17.64
CA ARG A 118 15.57 -2.85 -18.97
C ARG A 118 14.06 -2.94 -18.92
N SER A 119 13.51 -3.60 -17.90
CA SER A 119 12.07 -3.73 -17.71
C SER A 119 11.44 -2.37 -17.39
N LEU A 120 12.03 -1.62 -16.45
CA LEU A 120 11.59 -0.28 -16.04
C LEU A 120 11.70 0.77 -17.15
N SER A 121 12.64 0.60 -18.10
CA SER A 121 12.86 1.53 -19.21
C SER A 121 12.23 1.09 -20.53
N HIS A 122 11.53 -0.05 -20.56
CA HIS A 122 10.96 -0.59 -21.78
C HIS A 122 9.94 0.40 -22.38
N ASN A 123 10.25 0.91 -23.58
CA ASN A 123 9.38 1.76 -24.39
C ASN A 123 8.68 2.89 -23.60
N PHE A 124 9.38 3.59 -22.70
CA PHE A 124 8.82 4.66 -21.84
C PHE A 124 8.23 5.88 -22.56
N GLN A 125 8.36 5.98 -23.88
CA GLN A 125 7.64 6.99 -24.68
C GLN A 125 6.27 6.52 -25.15
N HIS A 126 6.04 5.20 -25.17
CA HIS A 126 4.81 4.57 -25.58
C HIS A 126 4.00 4.08 -24.38
N VAL A 127 4.66 3.49 -23.38
CA VAL A 127 4.02 3.03 -22.14
C VAL A 127 3.82 4.21 -21.19
N ASP A 128 2.59 4.37 -20.69
CA ASP A 128 2.26 5.42 -19.72
C ASP A 128 2.49 4.96 -18.28
N ILE A 129 2.01 3.76 -17.96
CA ILE A 129 1.94 3.24 -16.60
C ILE A 129 2.64 1.88 -16.53
N TYR A 130 3.47 1.70 -15.51
CA TYR A 130 4.15 0.45 -15.18
C TYR A 130 3.59 -0.05 -13.86
N SER A 131 3.08 -1.28 -13.83
CA SER A 131 2.61 -1.93 -12.61
C SER A 131 3.55 -3.05 -12.21
N ALA A 132 4.01 -3.05 -10.97
CA ALA A 132 4.93 -4.04 -10.43
C ALA A 132 4.59 -4.37 -8.97
N SER A 133 4.92 -5.60 -8.57
CA SER A 133 4.72 -6.07 -7.19
C SER A 133 5.86 -6.97 -6.73
N TRP A 134 7.04 -6.78 -7.30
CA TRP A 134 8.29 -7.42 -6.89
C TRP A 134 9.16 -6.45 -6.11
N GLY A 135 10.12 -6.99 -5.38
CA GLY A 135 11.01 -6.26 -4.49
C GLY A 135 11.89 -7.27 -3.74
N PRO A 136 12.56 -6.84 -2.67
CA PRO A 136 13.30 -7.74 -1.80
C PRO A 136 12.38 -8.75 -1.12
N ASP A 137 12.95 -9.82 -0.54
CA ASP A 137 12.18 -10.80 0.23
C ASP A 137 11.41 -10.15 1.39
N ASP A 138 10.09 -10.34 1.41
CA ASP A 138 9.12 -9.93 2.45
C ASP A 138 9.23 -10.74 3.76
N ASN A 139 10.45 -10.92 4.26
CA ASN A 139 10.78 -11.86 5.34
C ASN A 139 10.97 -11.19 6.71
N GLY A 140 10.74 -9.88 6.82
CA GLY A 140 10.92 -9.12 8.05
C GLY A 140 12.39 -8.88 8.43
N LYS A 141 13.34 -9.09 7.50
CA LYS A 141 14.81 -9.06 7.76
C LYS A 141 15.57 -8.31 6.69
N THR A 142 15.19 -8.48 5.44
CA THR A 142 15.87 -7.88 4.29
C THR A 142 15.78 -6.37 4.33
N VAL A 143 16.84 -5.70 3.88
CA VAL A 143 16.85 -4.27 3.58
C VAL A 143 17.61 -4.16 2.28
N ASP A 144 16.90 -3.86 1.21
CA ASP A 144 17.48 -3.82 -0.14
C ASP A 144 16.61 -2.96 -1.06
N GLY A 145 17.14 -2.59 -2.23
CA GLY A 145 16.45 -1.72 -3.16
C GLY A 145 17.13 -1.66 -4.53
N PRO A 146 16.65 -0.78 -5.42
CA PRO A 146 17.18 -0.68 -6.76
C PRO A 146 18.67 -0.35 -6.74
N SER A 147 19.44 -1.19 -7.43
CA SER A 147 20.86 -0.95 -7.71
C SER A 147 21.03 0.16 -8.77
N GLU A 148 22.27 0.45 -9.16
CA GLU A 148 22.60 1.65 -9.94
C GLU A 148 21.83 1.74 -11.27
N HIS A 149 21.66 0.63 -11.99
CA HIS A 149 20.97 0.64 -13.29
C HIS A 149 19.46 0.80 -13.12
N ALA A 150 18.83 0.07 -12.20
CA ALA A 150 17.41 0.19 -11.91
C ALA A 150 17.06 1.60 -11.39
N LEU A 151 17.90 2.15 -10.50
CA LEU A 151 17.76 3.51 -9.98
C LEU A 151 17.86 4.56 -11.10
N ARG A 152 18.78 4.35 -12.06
CA ARG A 152 18.90 5.20 -13.25
C ARG A 152 17.65 5.07 -14.14
N ALA A 153 17.13 3.86 -14.34
CA ALA A 153 15.93 3.63 -15.13
C ALA A 153 14.71 4.35 -14.54
N PHE A 154 14.51 4.34 -13.21
CA PHE A 154 13.47 5.14 -12.57
C PHE A 154 13.65 6.64 -12.85
N LYS A 155 14.85 7.18 -12.62
CA LYS A 155 15.15 8.61 -12.86
C LYS A 155 14.91 9.01 -14.31
N GLU A 156 15.31 8.20 -15.26
CA GLU A 156 15.09 8.46 -16.68
C GLU A 156 13.61 8.33 -17.06
N GLY A 157 12.91 7.33 -16.53
CA GLY A 157 11.48 7.13 -16.72
C GLY A 157 10.68 8.36 -16.28
N VAL A 158 10.87 8.84 -15.04
CA VAL A 158 10.14 10.02 -14.55
C VAL A 158 10.57 11.34 -15.19
N ALA A 159 11.79 11.43 -15.74
CA ALA A 159 12.30 12.66 -16.34
C ALA A 159 12.02 12.77 -17.84
N LYS A 160 12.01 11.64 -18.56
CA LYS A 160 11.96 11.59 -20.02
C LYS A 160 10.74 10.84 -20.54
N GLY A 161 10.18 9.89 -19.78
CA GLY A 161 9.01 9.12 -20.16
C GLY A 161 7.81 9.99 -20.52
N ARG A 162 6.92 9.47 -21.37
CA ARG A 162 5.71 10.18 -21.82
C ARG A 162 6.00 11.60 -22.30
N ASN A 163 7.00 11.76 -23.17
CA ASN A 163 7.48 13.03 -23.71
C ASN A 163 7.87 14.07 -22.64
N GLY A 164 8.43 13.60 -21.52
CA GLY A 164 8.86 14.45 -20.39
C GLY A 164 7.80 14.68 -19.31
N LEU A 165 6.60 14.13 -19.44
CA LEU A 165 5.61 14.10 -18.35
C LEU A 165 6.01 13.12 -17.24
N GLY A 166 6.82 12.12 -17.58
CA GLY A 166 7.35 11.09 -16.71
C GLY A 166 6.45 9.85 -16.66
N SER A 167 7.09 8.68 -16.76
CA SER A 167 6.45 7.38 -16.54
C SER A 167 5.84 7.31 -15.14
N ILE A 168 4.68 6.66 -15.03
CA ILE A 168 4.01 6.43 -13.74
C ILE A 168 4.30 4.99 -13.31
N PHE A 169 5.05 4.82 -12.23
CA PHE A 169 5.36 3.51 -11.66
C PHE A 169 4.44 3.24 -10.46
N ILE A 170 3.57 2.25 -10.56
CA ILE A 170 2.69 1.79 -9.48
C ILE A 170 3.33 0.56 -8.85
N TRP A 171 3.43 0.55 -7.52
CA TRP A 171 4.13 -0.50 -6.79
C TRP A 171 3.28 -1.07 -5.66
N ALA A 172 3.26 -2.39 -5.51
CA ALA A 172 2.69 -3.03 -4.33
C ALA A 172 3.59 -2.80 -3.10
N SER A 173 3.00 -2.59 -1.94
CA SER A 173 3.76 -2.27 -0.72
C SER A 173 4.36 -3.49 0.00
N GLY A 174 4.28 -4.70 -0.53
CA GLY A 174 4.82 -5.93 0.09
C GLY A 174 3.78 -6.77 0.86
N ASN A 175 4.13 -8.04 1.13
CA ASN A 175 3.28 -9.07 1.74
C ASN A 175 3.84 -9.63 3.07
N GLY A 176 4.83 -8.96 3.66
CA GLY A 176 5.58 -9.39 4.85
C GLY A 176 4.91 -9.09 6.19
N GLY A 177 3.61 -8.76 6.22
CA GLY A 177 2.89 -8.39 7.44
C GLY A 177 2.94 -9.46 8.56
N ARG A 178 2.90 -10.75 8.20
CA ARG A 178 3.07 -11.86 9.16
C ARG A 178 4.46 -11.94 9.78
N GLU A 179 5.46 -11.52 9.02
CA GLU A 179 6.86 -11.48 9.44
C GLU A 179 7.23 -10.16 10.11
N TYR A 180 6.23 -9.30 10.37
CA TYR A 180 6.41 -7.95 10.93
C TYR A 180 7.36 -7.10 10.08
N ASP A 181 7.28 -7.24 8.75
CA ASP A 181 8.09 -6.43 7.86
C ASP A 181 7.59 -4.97 7.79
N ASN A 182 8.45 -4.12 7.23
CA ASN A 182 8.19 -2.71 7.08
C ASN A 182 8.67 -2.25 5.70
N CYS A 183 7.74 -1.81 4.87
CA CYS A 183 8.01 -1.47 3.49
C CYS A 183 8.99 -0.30 3.27
N ASN A 184 9.36 0.48 4.29
CA ASN A 184 10.50 1.41 4.13
C ASN A 184 11.87 0.71 4.06
N CYS A 185 11.93 -0.60 4.31
CA CYS A 185 13.11 -1.45 4.10
C CYS A 185 13.19 -1.99 2.66
N ASP A 186 12.15 -1.83 1.86
CA ASP A 186 12.13 -2.09 0.43
C ASP A 186 12.35 -0.75 -0.31
N GLY A 187 13.50 -0.63 -0.99
CA GLY A 187 13.88 0.57 -1.72
C GLY A 187 13.07 0.85 -2.99
N TYR A 188 12.30 -0.11 -3.52
CA TYR A 188 11.41 0.10 -4.67
C TYR A 188 10.13 0.81 -4.21
N THR A 189 9.44 0.29 -3.20
CA THR A 189 8.23 0.90 -2.63
C THR A 189 8.53 2.20 -1.84
N ASN A 190 9.71 2.31 -1.23
CA ASN A 190 10.19 3.51 -0.53
C ASN A 190 10.71 4.63 -1.47
N SER A 191 10.73 4.39 -2.78
CA SER A 191 11.18 5.36 -3.77
C SER A 191 10.18 6.51 -3.93
N ILE A 192 10.66 7.73 -4.16
CA ILE A 192 9.76 8.86 -4.49
C ILE A 192 9.12 8.71 -5.88
N TRP A 193 9.73 7.92 -6.76
CA TRP A 193 9.31 7.74 -8.16
C TRP A 193 8.25 6.67 -8.33
N THR A 194 8.00 5.87 -7.29
CA THR A 194 6.93 4.89 -7.26
C THR A 194 5.73 5.43 -6.49
N LEU A 195 4.54 5.10 -6.97
CA LEU A 195 3.28 5.32 -6.30
C LEU A 195 2.95 4.00 -5.58
N SER A 196 3.34 3.93 -4.31
CA SER A 196 3.18 2.74 -3.48
C SER A 196 1.75 2.57 -2.99
N ILE A 197 1.22 1.35 -3.15
CA ILE A 197 -0.17 0.97 -2.89
C ILE A 197 -0.20 -0.22 -1.93
N SER A 198 -0.93 -0.05 -0.82
CA SER A 198 -1.26 -1.10 0.12
C SER A 198 -2.66 -1.68 -0.14
N SER A 199 -3.09 -2.62 0.71
CA SER A 199 -4.36 -3.33 0.56
C SER A 199 -5.32 -3.09 1.70
N ALA A 200 -6.62 -3.08 1.40
CA ALA A 200 -7.68 -3.25 2.37
C ALA A 200 -8.47 -4.53 2.08
N THR A 201 -8.97 -5.18 3.13
CA THR A 201 -9.86 -6.33 2.99
C THR A 201 -11.25 -5.91 2.51
N GLU A 202 -12.12 -6.89 2.21
CA GLU A 202 -13.53 -6.65 1.91
C GLU A 202 -14.22 -5.81 3.00
N HIS A 203 -13.87 -5.99 4.27
CA HIS A 203 -14.45 -5.22 5.38
C HIS A 203 -13.70 -3.93 5.73
N GLY A 204 -12.76 -3.49 4.88
CA GLY A 204 -11.98 -2.27 5.12
C GLY A 204 -10.97 -2.42 6.26
N LEU A 205 -10.57 -3.64 6.59
CA LEU A 205 -9.56 -3.92 7.61
C LEU A 205 -8.16 -3.96 6.98
N VAL A 206 -7.12 -3.84 7.81
CA VAL A 206 -5.74 -4.08 7.39
C VAL A 206 -5.55 -5.60 7.21
N PRO A 207 -5.23 -6.10 5.99
CA PRO A 207 -5.01 -7.53 5.76
C PRO A 207 -3.78 -8.05 6.50
N TRP A 208 -3.76 -9.34 6.82
CA TRP A 208 -2.69 -9.98 7.58
C TRP A 208 -1.31 -9.92 6.92
N TYR A 209 -1.27 -9.78 5.60
CA TYR A 209 -0.03 -9.72 4.80
C TYR A 209 0.45 -8.28 4.59
N SER A 210 -0.38 -7.26 4.80
CA SER A 210 -0.03 -5.88 4.46
C SER A 210 1.12 -5.38 5.34
N GLU A 211 2.09 -4.72 4.71
CA GLU A 211 3.15 -4.01 5.41
C GLU A 211 2.76 -2.56 5.63
N ALA A 212 3.08 -2.04 6.82
CA ALA A 212 2.82 -0.65 7.16
C ALA A 212 4.13 0.15 7.11
N CYS A 213 4.14 1.25 6.37
CA CYS A 213 5.26 2.17 6.32
C CYS A 213 4.79 3.57 5.92
N SER A 214 5.68 4.55 6.05
CA SER A 214 5.34 5.95 5.80
C SER A 214 5.47 6.38 4.33
N SER A 215 5.95 5.48 3.45
CA SER A 215 6.06 5.69 2.01
C SER A 215 4.80 5.35 1.21
N THR A 216 3.91 4.50 1.74
CA THR A 216 2.62 4.16 1.13
C THR A 216 1.79 5.41 0.87
N LEU A 217 1.32 5.60 -0.37
CA LEU A 217 0.53 6.77 -0.74
C LEU A 217 -0.97 6.54 -0.55
N ALA A 218 -1.47 5.36 -0.94
CA ALA A 218 -2.89 5.04 -0.89
C ALA A 218 -3.14 3.53 -0.83
N THR A 219 -4.40 3.13 -0.95
CA THR A 219 -4.85 1.74 -0.84
C THR A 219 -5.91 1.43 -1.87
N THR A 220 -5.91 0.18 -2.34
CA THR A 220 -7.03 -0.42 -3.08
C THR A 220 -7.47 -1.71 -2.37
N TYR A 221 -8.57 -2.30 -2.83
CA TYR A 221 -9.01 -3.57 -2.27
C TYR A 221 -8.12 -4.75 -2.68
N SER A 222 -8.10 -5.77 -1.83
CA SER A 222 -7.57 -7.10 -2.15
C SER A 222 -8.24 -8.14 -1.25
N SER A 223 -7.62 -9.31 -1.11
CA SER A 223 -8.03 -10.39 -0.23
C SER A 223 -7.94 -10.07 1.26
N GLY A 224 -8.66 -10.82 2.08
CA GLY A 224 -8.64 -10.69 3.53
C GLY A 224 -8.50 -12.01 4.28
N SER A 225 -9.18 -12.09 5.42
CA SER A 225 -9.28 -13.31 6.21
C SER A 225 -10.15 -14.37 5.52
N SER A 226 -10.14 -15.59 6.06
CA SER A 226 -11.02 -16.67 5.58
C SER A 226 -12.49 -16.21 5.59
N GLY A 227 -13.19 -16.40 4.47
CA GLY A 227 -14.58 -15.99 4.28
C GLY A 227 -14.77 -14.61 3.66
N GLU A 228 -13.74 -13.76 3.62
CA GLU A 228 -13.77 -12.53 2.81
C GLU A 228 -13.53 -12.85 1.34
N LYS A 229 -14.20 -12.10 0.46
CA LYS A 229 -14.01 -12.24 -0.98
C LYS A 229 -12.60 -11.82 -1.38
N GLN A 230 -12.15 -12.41 -2.49
CA GLN A 230 -10.83 -12.16 -3.07
C GLN A 230 -11.00 -11.49 -4.45
N ILE A 231 -9.89 -11.29 -5.16
CA ILE A 231 -9.91 -10.65 -6.46
C ILE A 231 -10.32 -11.65 -7.54
N VAL A 232 -11.23 -11.21 -8.40
CA VAL A 232 -11.69 -11.94 -9.59
C VAL A 232 -11.00 -11.35 -10.80
N THR A 233 -10.34 -12.15 -11.62
CA THR A 233 -9.59 -11.70 -12.80
C THR A 233 -9.27 -12.88 -13.73
N THR A 234 -8.67 -12.62 -14.88
CA THR A 234 -8.14 -13.60 -15.84
C THR A 234 -7.11 -14.52 -15.19
N ASP A 235 -6.91 -15.73 -15.72
CA ASP A 235 -5.91 -16.68 -15.23
C ASP A 235 -5.25 -17.42 -16.39
N LEU A 236 -4.14 -18.11 -16.14
CA LEU A 236 -3.51 -18.94 -17.18
C LEU A 236 -4.48 -19.98 -17.74
N HIS A 237 -4.14 -20.48 -18.93
CA HIS A 237 -4.90 -21.46 -19.70
C HIS A 237 -6.27 -20.92 -20.10
N HIS A 238 -6.31 -19.63 -20.44
CA HIS A 238 -7.52 -18.92 -20.84
C HIS A 238 -8.61 -18.97 -19.74
N GLY A 239 -8.17 -19.01 -18.49
CA GLY A 239 -8.99 -19.30 -17.32
C GLY A 239 -9.54 -18.06 -16.64
N CYS A 240 -10.30 -18.28 -15.57
CA CYS A 240 -10.77 -17.22 -14.70
C CYS A 240 -10.54 -17.63 -13.25
N THR A 241 -9.97 -16.74 -12.46
CA THR A 241 -9.76 -16.95 -11.04
C THR A 241 -10.68 -16.07 -10.21
N MET A 242 -11.08 -16.56 -9.04
CA MET A 242 -11.72 -15.77 -7.99
C MET A 242 -10.87 -15.71 -6.73
N THR A 243 -9.60 -16.12 -6.83
CA THR A 243 -8.71 -16.31 -5.68
C THR A 243 -7.36 -15.62 -5.85
N HIS A 244 -7.32 -14.49 -6.57
CA HIS A 244 -6.14 -13.64 -6.57
C HIS A 244 -6.08 -12.80 -5.28
N THR A 245 -4.89 -12.64 -4.70
CA THR A 245 -4.66 -12.21 -3.31
C THR A 245 -3.36 -11.42 -3.17
N GLY A 246 -3.17 -10.75 -2.02
CA GLY A 246 -1.95 -10.03 -1.69
C GLY A 246 -1.97 -8.57 -2.15
N THR A 247 -0.97 -7.79 -1.74
CA THR A 247 -0.77 -6.41 -2.22
C THR A 247 -0.47 -6.36 -3.71
N SER A 248 -0.01 -7.46 -4.29
CA SER A 248 0.19 -7.61 -5.72
C SER A 248 -1.09 -7.55 -6.56
N ALA A 249 -2.27 -7.82 -5.97
CA ALA A 249 -3.55 -7.57 -6.62
C ALA A 249 -4.05 -6.11 -6.41
N SER A 250 -3.52 -5.41 -5.40
CA SER A 250 -3.90 -4.02 -5.16
C SER A 250 -3.23 -3.04 -6.15
N ALA A 251 -1.97 -3.28 -6.51
CA ALA A 251 -1.24 -2.40 -7.43
C ALA A 251 -1.82 -2.36 -8.88
N PRO A 252 -2.27 -3.47 -9.49
CA PRO A 252 -2.94 -3.46 -10.79
C PRO A 252 -4.27 -2.71 -10.76
N LEU A 253 -5.08 -2.86 -9.70
CA LEU A 253 -6.30 -2.07 -9.56
C LEU A 253 -5.98 -0.56 -9.54
N ALA A 254 -4.96 -0.16 -8.78
CA ALA A 254 -4.50 1.23 -8.76
C ALA A 254 -3.98 1.70 -10.13
N ALA A 255 -3.28 0.85 -10.88
CA ALA A 255 -2.83 1.14 -12.23
C ALA A 255 -4.02 1.38 -13.19
N GLY A 256 -5.07 0.57 -13.09
CA GLY A 256 -6.32 0.78 -13.82
C GLY A 256 -6.97 2.13 -13.47
N ILE A 257 -7.07 2.49 -12.18
CA ILE A 257 -7.62 3.79 -11.76
C ILE A 257 -6.77 4.95 -12.29
N CYS A 258 -5.44 4.82 -12.26
CA CYS A 258 -4.52 5.80 -12.84
C CYS A 258 -4.72 5.93 -14.35
N ALA A 259 -5.03 4.84 -15.07
CA ALA A 259 -5.34 4.87 -16.50
C ALA A 259 -6.63 5.64 -16.79
N LEU A 260 -7.70 5.42 -16.01
CA LEU A 260 -8.93 6.23 -16.10
C LEU A 260 -8.63 7.73 -15.91
N THR A 261 -7.75 8.02 -14.96
CA THR A 261 -7.35 9.40 -14.60
C THR A 261 -6.52 10.06 -15.70
N LEU A 262 -5.61 9.31 -16.35
CA LEU A 262 -4.82 9.79 -17.48
C LEU A 262 -5.66 10.01 -18.74
N GLU A 263 -6.66 9.18 -19.02
CA GLU A 263 -7.59 9.44 -20.12
C GLU A 263 -8.28 10.79 -19.92
N ALA A 264 -8.70 11.09 -18.69
CA ALA A 264 -9.36 12.34 -18.35
C ALA A 264 -8.45 13.57 -18.52
N ASN A 265 -7.14 13.41 -18.33
CA ASN A 265 -6.14 14.44 -18.59
C ASN A 265 -4.78 13.82 -18.95
N PRO A 266 -4.44 13.72 -20.26
CA PRO A 266 -3.21 13.07 -20.67
C PRO A 266 -1.95 13.90 -20.34
N ASN A 267 -2.09 15.18 -19.98
CA ASN A 267 -0.98 16.08 -19.67
C ASN A 267 -0.51 15.98 -18.20
N LEU A 268 -1.09 15.09 -17.40
CA LEU A 268 -0.64 14.89 -16.02
C LEU A 268 0.78 14.34 -16.01
N THR A 269 1.63 14.97 -15.21
CA THR A 269 2.96 14.45 -14.89
C THR A 269 2.89 13.32 -13.87
N TRP A 270 3.99 12.58 -13.69
CA TRP A 270 4.09 11.55 -12.64
C TRP A 270 3.81 12.11 -11.23
N ARG A 271 4.21 13.36 -10.95
CA ARG A 271 3.91 14.06 -9.68
C ARG A 271 2.45 14.46 -9.59
N ASP A 272 1.87 14.96 -10.67
CA ASP A 272 0.45 15.34 -10.69
C ASP A 272 -0.45 14.16 -10.32
N MET A 273 -0.13 12.96 -10.81
CA MET A 273 -0.83 11.74 -10.43
C MET A 273 -0.79 11.50 -8.92
N GLN A 274 0.40 11.59 -8.30
CA GLN A 274 0.54 11.45 -6.85
C GLN A 274 -0.23 12.54 -6.08
N HIS A 275 -0.18 13.80 -6.56
CA HIS A 275 -0.95 14.90 -5.98
C HIS A 275 -2.45 14.66 -6.00
N ILE A 276 -2.97 14.13 -7.12
CA ILE A 276 -4.39 13.80 -7.27
C ILE A 276 -4.75 12.70 -6.26
N VAL A 277 -3.98 11.61 -6.18
CA VAL A 277 -4.22 10.52 -5.21
C VAL A 277 -4.29 11.04 -3.77
N VAL A 278 -3.33 11.87 -3.35
CA VAL A 278 -3.31 12.46 -1.98
C VAL A 278 -4.57 13.30 -1.68
N ARG A 279 -5.21 13.89 -2.69
CA ARG A 279 -6.37 14.77 -2.53
C ARG A 279 -7.70 14.04 -2.59
N THR A 280 -7.74 12.89 -3.25
CA THR A 280 -8.98 12.18 -3.54
C THR A 280 -9.10 10.86 -2.81
N ALA A 281 -8.00 10.33 -2.26
CA ALA A 281 -8.04 9.13 -1.44
C ALA A 281 -8.99 9.32 -0.24
N ASN A 282 -9.80 8.30 0.00
CA ASN A 282 -10.90 8.36 0.95
C ASN A 282 -10.60 7.47 2.17
N PRO A 283 -10.40 8.05 3.38
CA PRO A 283 -10.20 7.28 4.60
C PRO A 283 -11.48 6.64 5.13
N ALA A 284 -12.65 7.00 4.59
CA ALA A 284 -13.93 6.45 5.04
C ALA A 284 -13.95 4.93 4.89
N ASN A 285 -14.57 4.28 5.88
CA ASN A 285 -14.75 2.82 5.92
C ASN A 285 -13.45 1.99 5.95
N LEU A 286 -12.31 2.62 6.25
CA LEU A 286 -11.04 1.96 6.50
C LEU A 286 -10.69 2.00 7.98
N PHE A 287 -10.45 0.82 8.57
CA PHE A 287 -10.23 0.67 9.99
C PHE A 287 -8.76 0.35 10.29
N ALA A 288 -8.02 1.38 10.68
CA ALA A 288 -6.66 1.27 11.22
C ALA A 288 -6.57 1.98 12.56
N ARG A 289 -5.67 1.50 13.44
CA ARG A 289 -5.46 2.09 14.77
C ARG A 289 -4.57 3.34 14.76
N ASP A 290 -3.88 3.57 13.64
CA ASP A 290 -2.82 4.56 13.52
C ASP A 290 -3.20 5.76 12.65
N TRP A 291 -4.48 5.91 12.30
CA TRP A 291 -4.99 7.12 11.64
C TRP A 291 -4.60 8.35 12.45
N ALA A 292 -3.92 9.29 11.79
CA ALA A 292 -3.54 10.58 12.34
C ALA A 292 -3.83 11.69 11.35
N THR A 293 -4.16 12.88 11.87
CA THR A 293 -4.31 14.08 11.04
C THR A 293 -2.96 14.80 10.96
N ASN A 294 -2.50 15.08 9.73
CA ASN A 294 -1.25 15.78 9.51
C ASN A 294 -1.39 17.31 9.68
N GLY A 295 -0.30 18.06 9.50
CA GLY A 295 -0.20 19.50 9.76
C GLY A 295 -1.07 20.37 8.84
N VAL A 296 -1.63 19.81 7.77
CA VAL A 296 -2.56 20.48 6.85
C VAL A 296 -3.98 19.92 6.92
N GLY A 297 -4.29 19.08 7.91
CA GLY A 297 -5.65 18.61 8.18
C GLY A 297 -6.07 17.36 7.41
N ARG A 298 -5.15 16.62 6.77
CA ARG A 298 -5.46 15.37 6.07
C ARG A 298 -5.23 14.16 6.97
N ASN A 299 -6.13 13.18 6.92
CA ASN A 299 -5.94 11.90 7.60
C ASN A 299 -4.97 11.02 6.81
N VAL A 300 -4.05 10.38 7.52
CA VAL A 300 -3.06 9.48 6.97
C VAL A 300 -2.79 8.31 7.93
N SER A 301 -2.57 7.12 7.40
CA SER A 301 -2.21 5.89 8.12
C SER A 301 -1.00 5.25 7.45
N HIS A 302 -0.12 4.61 8.22
CA HIS A 302 1.01 3.86 7.66
C HIS A 302 0.54 2.57 6.97
N SER A 303 -0.66 2.07 7.30
CA SER A 303 -1.25 0.89 6.65
C SER A 303 -2.03 1.26 5.39
N PHE A 304 -2.60 2.46 5.33
CA PHE A 304 -3.51 2.85 4.24
C PHE A 304 -3.08 4.06 3.41
N GLY A 305 -1.95 4.69 3.74
CA GLY A 305 -1.59 5.99 3.20
C GLY A 305 -2.70 7.01 3.47
N TYR A 306 -3.09 7.76 2.43
CA TYR A 306 -4.20 8.72 2.49
C TYR A 306 -5.60 8.07 2.41
N GLY A 307 -5.69 6.76 2.18
CA GLY A 307 -6.95 6.00 2.15
C GLY A 307 -7.22 5.27 0.84
N MET A 308 -8.47 4.83 0.67
CA MET A 308 -8.94 4.09 -0.50
C MET A 308 -8.92 4.98 -1.75
N MET A 309 -8.38 4.50 -2.86
CA MET A 309 -8.45 5.22 -4.14
C MET A 309 -9.91 5.33 -4.62
N ASP A 310 -10.35 6.55 -4.91
CA ASP A 310 -11.67 6.85 -5.49
C ASP A 310 -11.50 7.26 -6.96
N ALA A 311 -11.85 6.36 -7.87
CA ALA A 311 -11.65 6.54 -9.30
C ALA A 311 -12.42 7.74 -9.86
N HIS A 312 -13.67 7.94 -9.43
CA HIS A 312 -14.48 9.05 -9.90
C HIS A 312 -13.94 10.40 -9.42
N ALA A 313 -13.56 10.50 -8.14
CA ALA A 313 -12.94 11.70 -7.59
C ALA A 313 -11.62 12.03 -8.28
N MET A 314 -10.80 11.02 -8.60
CA MET A 314 -9.55 11.19 -9.35
C MET A 314 -9.80 11.73 -10.76
N VAL A 315 -10.70 11.09 -11.53
CA VAL A 315 -11.10 11.54 -12.88
C VAL A 315 -11.64 12.96 -12.86
N LYS A 316 -12.49 13.28 -11.88
CA LYS A 316 -13.08 14.62 -11.72
C LYS A 316 -12.02 15.68 -11.45
N LEU A 317 -11.09 15.41 -10.52
CA LEU A 317 -10.03 16.35 -10.19
C LEU A 317 -9.05 16.51 -11.37
N ALA A 318 -8.72 15.43 -12.07
CA ALA A 318 -7.82 15.45 -13.23
C ALA A 318 -8.26 16.43 -14.33
N ARG A 319 -9.58 16.49 -14.61
CA ARG A 319 -10.15 17.37 -15.66
C ARG A 319 -9.94 18.85 -15.41
N ILE A 320 -9.82 19.25 -14.14
CA ILE A 320 -9.61 20.65 -13.73
C ILE A 320 -8.20 20.89 -13.19
N TRP A 321 -7.36 19.84 -13.11
CA TRP A 321 -6.04 19.90 -12.53
C TRP A 321 -5.13 20.83 -13.33
N LYS A 322 -4.38 21.67 -12.61
CA LYS A 322 -3.25 22.40 -13.19
C LYS A 322 -1.97 21.75 -12.74
N THR A 323 -1.10 21.43 -13.70
CA THR A 323 0.23 20.85 -13.46
C THR A 323 0.93 21.55 -12.31
N ALA A 324 1.39 20.75 -11.35
CA ALA A 324 2.11 21.23 -10.19
C ALA A 324 3.37 22.00 -10.62
N PRO A 325 3.80 23.01 -9.86
CA PRO A 325 5.05 23.71 -10.12
C PRO A 325 6.24 22.76 -10.21
N GLU A 326 7.34 23.24 -10.79
CA GLU A 326 8.58 22.48 -10.91
C GLU A 326 9.05 21.95 -9.54
N GLN A 327 9.42 20.68 -9.47
CA GLN A 327 9.91 20.08 -8.24
C GLN A 327 11.22 20.75 -7.81
N LYS A 328 11.30 21.13 -6.55
CA LYS A 328 12.50 21.63 -5.90
C LYS A 328 12.95 20.66 -4.83
N THR A 329 14.26 20.62 -4.61
CA THR A 329 14.89 19.83 -3.56
C THR A 329 15.61 20.76 -2.60
N CYS A 330 15.51 20.45 -1.31
CA CYS A 330 16.26 21.10 -0.24
C CYS A 330 16.92 20.01 0.61
N GLU A 331 18.24 19.96 0.60
CA GLU A 331 19.03 19.01 1.40
C GLU A 331 19.56 19.73 2.64
N ILE A 332 19.27 19.16 3.82
CA ILE A 332 19.72 19.65 5.11
C ILE A 332 20.62 18.58 5.70
N ARG A 333 21.91 18.88 5.68
CA ARG A 333 22.89 17.97 6.27
C ARG A 333 22.84 18.09 7.78
N GLY A 334 22.64 16.96 8.47
CA GLY A 334 22.94 16.91 9.89
C GLY A 334 24.43 16.87 10.17
N HIS A 335 24.75 16.98 11.45
CA HIS A 335 26.10 16.83 11.98
C HIS A 335 26.28 15.43 12.55
N ASP A 336 27.54 15.04 12.76
CA ASP A 336 27.90 13.84 13.50
C ASP A 336 27.29 13.89 14.91
N ILE A 337 26.40 12.95 15.19
CA ILE A 337 25.75 12.80 16.50
C ILE A 337 26.58 11.85 17.37
N ASN A 338 26.98 10.70 16.80
CA ASN A 338 27.71 9.65 17.50
C ASN A 338 27.14 9.27 18.89
N GLN A 339 25.81 9.16 18.98
CA GLN A 339 25.11 8.86 20.22
C GLN A 339 24.80 7.37 20.35
N TYR A 340 25.33 6.76 21.42
CA TYR A 340 24.95 5.40 21.80
C TYR A 340 23.52 5.35 22.34
N ILE A 341 22.80 4.32 21.93
CA ILE A 341 21.43 4.02 22.36
C ILE A 341 21.47 2.69 23.10
N MET A 342 21.44 2.77 24.43
CA MET A 342 21.40 1.59 25.30
C MET A 342 20.06 0.84 25.15
N PRO A 343 19.98 -0.45 25.53
CA PRO A 343 18.72 -1.18 25.54
C PRO A 343 17.60 -0.46 26.29
N ARG A 344 16.38 -0.52 25.75
CA ARG A 344 15.18 0.17 26.24
C ARG A 344 15.36 1.67 26.45
N ASN A 345 16.17 2.30 25.61
CA ASN A 345 16.43 3.73 25.64
C ASN A 345 16.26 4.33 24.25
N LYS A 346 16.25 5.67 24.17
CA LYS A 346 16.13 6.41 22.92
C LYS A 346 17.18 7.51 22.78
N ALA A 347 17.57 7.75 21.53
CA ALA A 347 18.23 8.98 21.12
C ALA A 347 17.20 9.92 20.50
N GLN A 348 17.40 11.22 20.70
CA GLN A 348 16.64 12.26 20.04
C GLN A 348 17.60 13.26 19.44
N ALA A 349 17.37 13.62 18.19
CA ALA A 349 18.16 14.61 17.47
C ALA A 349 17.23 15.59 16.76
N THR A 350 17.69 16.82 16.55
CA THR A 350 16.90 17.86 15.90
C THR A 350 17.67 18.53 14.79
N LEU A 351 16.97 18.91 13.72
CA LEU A 351 17.51 19.77 12.67
C LEU A 351 16.63 21.00 12.53
N SER A 352 17.26 22.18 12.51
CA SER A 352 16.58 23.42 12.15
C SER A 352 16.63 23.56 10.63
N VAL A 353 15.45 23.58 10.02
CA VAL A 353 15.28 23.64 8.58
C VAL A 353 14.80 25.04 8.19
N ASN A 354 15.48 25.63 7.21
CA ASN A 354 15.09 26.86 6.54
C ASN A 354 15.32 26.70 5.03
N CYS A 355 14.31 26.18 4.34
CA CYS A 355 14.28 26.02 2.89
C CYS A 355 13.52 27.20 2.26
N ALA A 356 14.22 27.96 1.43
CA ALA A 356 13.60 29.07 0.69
C ALA A 356 12.78 28.57 -0.52
N ASN A 357 13.21 27.47 -1.14
CA ASN A 357 12.68 26.93 -2.40
C ASN A 357 11.65 25.80 -2.24
N VAL A 358 11.50 25.22 -1.04
CA VAL A 358 10.47 24.22 -0.74
C VAL A 358 9.57 24.76 0.37
N ARG A 359 8.32 25.07 0.04
CA ARG A 359 7.30 25.60 0.96
C ARG A 359 6.09 24.68 1.12
N TYR A 360 5.85 23.83 0.13
CA TYR A 360 4.80 22.81 0.14
C TYR A 360 5.45 21.47 -0.14
N LEU A 361 5.56 20.64 0.90
CA LEU A 361 6.20 19.34 0.81
C LEU A 361 5.47 18.37 -0.13
N GLU A 362 6.23 17.49 -0.76
CA GLU A 362 5.76 16.28 -1.42
C GLU A 362 6.32 15.08 -0.65
N HIS A 363 7.56 14.69 -0.96
CA HIS A 363 8.27 13.62 -0.29
C HIS A 363 9.28 14.15 0.73
N VAL A 364 9.45 13.43 1.83
CA VAL A 364 10.50 13.68 2.83
C VAL A 364 11.34 12.43 2.96
N GLN A 365 12.65 12.52 2.77
CA GLN A 365 13.58 11.44 3.08
C GLN A 365 14.44 11.81 4.28
N ALA A 366 14.46 10.94 5.30
CA ALA A 366 15.48 10.95 6.33
C ALA A 366 16.52 9.89 5.96
N LYS A 367 17.73 10.35 5.63
CA LYS A 367 18.87 9.47 5.38
C LYS A 367 19.57 9.19 6.69
N LEU A 368 19.64 7.92 7.09
CA LEU A 368 20.19 7.53 8.39
C LEU A 368 21.38 6.60 8.25
N THR A 369 22.41 6.88 9.04
CA THR A 369 23.50 5.93 9.31
C THR A 369 23.45 5.53 10.78
N ILE A 370 23.05 4.29 11.03
CA ILE A 370 22.89 3.70 12.37
C ILE A 370 23.56 2.33 12.37
N SER A 371 24.45 2.08 13.32
CA SER A 371 24.92 0.71 13.59
C SER A 371 24.17 0.11 14.78
N ALA A 372 23.82 -1.17 14.73
CA ALA A 372 23.13 -1.86 15.82
C ALA A 372 23.63 -3.30 15.96
N ILE A 373 23.65 -3.81 17.20
CA ILE A 373 23.89 -5.25 17.44
C ILE A 373 22.74 -6.10 16.87
N ARG A 374 21.53 -5.54 16.84
CA ARG A 374 20.36 -6.15 16.22
C ARG A 374 19.51 -5.06 15.57
N ARG A 375 19.47 -5.04 14.24
CA ARG A 375 18.76 -4.01 13.47
C ARG A 375 17.25 -4.02 13.71
N GLY A 376 16.64 -5.19 13.87
CA GLY A 376 15.20 -5.34 14.12
C GLY A 376 14.68 -4.80 15.44
N ASP A 377 15.57 -4.45 16.37
CA ASP A 377 15.20 -3.82 17.66
C ASP A 377 15.03 -2.30 17.55
N LEU A 378 15.38 -1.71 16.41
CA LEU A 378 15.29 -0.28 16.18
C LEU A 378 13.85 0.14 15.83
N HIS A 379 13.45 1.27 16.37
CA HIS A 379 12.28 2.01 15.94
C HIS A 379 12.73 3.42 15.57
N VAL A 380 12.30 3.92 14.43
CA VAL A 380 12.69 5.25 13.93
C VAL A 380 11.44 6.08 13.67
N TYR A 381 11.39 7.26 14.26
CA TYR A 381 10.31 8.21 14.09
C TYR A 381 10.84 9.57 13.65
N LEU A 382 10.12 10.23 12.75
CA LEU A 382 10.38 11.59 12.31
C LEU A 382 9.17 12.46 12.61
N THR A 383 9.38 13.64 13.19
CA THR A 383 8.32 14.61 13.45
C THR A 383 8.60 15.92 12.72
N SER A 384 7.62 16.38 11.96
CA SER A 384 7.67 17.64 11.22
C SER A 384 7.50 18.86 12.16
N PRO A 385 7.84 20.08 11.70
CA PRO A 385 7.61 21.31 12.47
C PRO A 385 6.15 21.56 12.83
N LEU A 386 5.21 21.06 12.02
CA LEU A 386 3.77 21.16 12.27
C LEU A 386 3.23 20.03 13.17
N GLY A 387 4.11 19.12 13.63
CA GLY A 387 3.77 18.10 14.62
C GLY A 387 3.38 16.74 14.05
N THR A 388 3.38 16.56 12.73
CA THR A 388 3.10 15.25 12.11
C THR A 388 4.22 14.28 12.41
N LYS A 389 3.88 13.16 13.06
CA LYS A 389 4.82 12.09 13.41
C LYS A 389 4.68 10.92 12.44
N SER A 390 5.73 10.62 11.69
CA SER A 390 5.84 9.42 10.84
C SER A 390 6.71 8.36 11.50
N THR A 391 6.25 7.11 11.45
CA THR A 391 7.06 5.93 11.74
C THR A 391 7.84 5.58 10.47
N LEU A 392 9.15 5.84 10.50
CA LEU A 392 10.06 5.51 9.42
C LEU A 392 10.46 4.04 9.47
N LEU A 393 10.57 3.47 10.66
CA LEU A 393 10.87 2.06 10.89
C LEU A 393 10.13 1.57 12.13
N ALA A 394 9.31 0.53 11.98
CA ALA A 394 8.75 -0.22 13.10
C ALA A 394 9.69 -1.37 13.52
N GLN A 395 9.39 -1.99 14.67
CA GLN A 395 10.13 -3.17 15.10
C GLN A 395 9.99 -4.28 14.07
N ARG A 396 11.10 -4.95 13.75
CA ARG A 396 11.12 -6.15 12.91
C ARG A 396 11.76 -7.30 13.68
N PRO A 397 11.01 -8.02 14.54
CA PRO A 397 11.57 -9.06 15.39
C PRO A 397 12.43 -10.11 14.67
N PRO A 398 12.14 -10.55 13.43
CA PRO A 398 12.99 -11.50 12.75
C PRO A 398 14.37 -10.95 12.34
N ASP A 399 14.53 -9.63 12.19
CA ASP A 399 15.76 -8.99 11.73
C ASP A 399 16.86 -9.01 12.81
N SER A 400 17.77 -9.97 12.68
CA SER A 400 18.93 -10.13 13.55
C SER A 400 20.22 -9.49 13.01
N SER A 401 20.12 -8.74 11.90
CA SER A 401 21.30 -8.18 11.21
C SER A 401 22.10 -7.22 12.08
N ARG A 402 23.43 -7.27 11.93
CA ARG A 402 24.39 -6.35 12.55
C ARG A 402 24.84 -5.22 11.63
N MET A 403 24.39 -5.22 10.37
CA MET A 403 24.81 -4.23 9.38
C MET A 403 24.23 -2.85 9.66
N GLY A 404 23.13 -2.77 10.43
CA GLY A 404 22.43 -1.51 10.68
C GLY A 404 21.90 -0.91 9.37
N PHE A 405 21.93 0.42 9.30
CA PHE A 405 21.59 1.21 8.13
C PHE A 405 22.77 2.12 7.78
N GLN A 406 23.09 2.23 6.49
CA GLN A 406 24.17 3.07 5.99
C GLN A 406 23.61 3.99 4.90
N ASP A 407 23.52 5.29 5.19
CA ASP A 407 22.87 6.29 4.33
C ASP A 407 21.48 5.86 3.79
N TRP A 408 20.71 5.08 4.57
CA TRP A 408 19.44 4.52 4.09
C TRP A 408 18.36 5.61 4.06
N PRO A 409 17.73 5.89 2.89
CA PRO A 409 16.84 7.03 2.70
C PRO A 409 15.38 6.69 3.06
N PHE A 410 15.07 6.50 4.35
CA PHE A 410 13.68 6.28 4.78
C PHE A 410 12.78 7.42 4.32
N MET A 411 11.70 7.10 3.60
CA MET A 411 10.82 8.07 2.97
C MET A 411 9.49 8.18 3.72
N SER A 412 8.91 9.39 3.73
CA SER A 412 7.56 9.64 4.19
C SER A 412 6.80 10.57 3.25
N VAL A 413 5.54 10.20 2.97
CA VAL A 413 4.55 11.05 2.29
C VAL A 413 3.55 11.69 3.25
N HIS A 414 3.59 11.39 4.55
CA HIS A 414 2.57 11.82 5.52
C HIS A 414 2.53 13.34 5.74
N MET A 415 3.64 14.02 5.44
CA MET A 415 3.79 15.47 5.56
C MET A 415 3.44 16.23 4.26
N TRP A 416 2.76 15.61 3.30
CA TRP A 416 2.45 16.24 2.02
C TRP A 416 1.68 17.56 2.19
N SER A 417 2.15 18.59 1.51
CA SER A 417 1.73 20.00 1.54
C SER A 417 2.09 20.78 2.81
N GLU A 418 2.76 20.18 3.79
CA GLU A 418 3.23 20.93 4.96
C GLU A 418 4.35 21.90 4.59
N ASN A 419 4.44 23.00 5.35
CA ASN A 419 5.61 23.88 5.29
C ASN A 419 6.76 23.25 6.08
N PRO A 420 7.93 22.98 5.45
CA PRO A 420 9.02 22.28 6.11
C PRO A 420 9.84 23.14 7.08
N ASN A 421 9.62 24.46 7.11
CA ASN A 421 10.47 25.38 7.89
C ASN A 421 10.19 25.26 9.38
N GLY A 422 11.25 25.11 10.16
CA GLY A 422 11.19 24.95 11.60
C GLY A 422 12.04 23.79 12.10
N ILE A 423 11.68 23.26 13.27
CA ILE A 423 12.47 22.22 13.93
C ILE A 423 11.90 20.84 13.60
N TRP A 424 12.70 20.03 12.93
CA TRP A 424 12.45 18.60 12.73
C TRP A 424 13.04 17.81 13.88
N LYS A 425 12.36 16.74 14.29
CA LYS A 425 12.79 15.87 15.39
C LYS A 425 12.89 14.43 14.90
N LEU A 426 14.08 13.85 15.03
CA LEU A 426 14.33 12.43 14.85
C LEU A 426 14.35 11.75 16.23
N GLU A 427 13.63 10.64 16.37
CA GLU A 427 13.67 9.76 17.54
C GLU A 427 14.04 8.35 17.11
N VAL A 428 15.11 7.80 17.69
CA VAL A 428 15.53 6.41 17.48
C VAL A 428 15.45 5.69 18.82
N PHE A 429 14.55 4.73 18.93
CA PHE A 429 14.41 3.87 20.10
C PHE A 429 15.05 2.51 19.82
N ASN A 430 15.73 1.94 20.82
CA ASN A 430 16.34 0.62 20.75
C ASN A 430 15.73 -0.26 21.83
N GLU A 431 14.97 -1.29 21.43
CA GLU A 431 14.48 -2.29 22.38
C GLU A 431 15.66 -3.04 23.04
N GLY A 432 16.71 -3.32 22.25
CA GLY A 432 17.97 -3.90 22.71
C GLY A 432 17.80 -5.29 23.32
N ARG A 433 17.04 -6.18 22.68
CA ARG A 433 16.89 -7.57 23.11
C ARG A 433 18.28 -8.20 23.27
N TYR A 434 18.45 -8.99 24.32
CA TYR A 434 19.74 -9.57 24.73
C TYR A 434 20.84 -8.55 25.06
N GLY A 435 20.48 -7.31 25.42
CA GLY A 435 21.44 -6.29 25.84
C GLY A 435 22.14 -5.58 24.67
N GLY A 436 21.63 -5.72 23.45
CA GLY A 436 22.21 -5.11 22.25
C GLY A 436 22.11 -3.58 22.26
N ARG A 437 23.24 -2.88 22.10
CA ARG A 437 23.28 -1.42 21.91
C ARG A 437 23.19 -1.04 20.42
N ALA A 438 22.77 0.19 20.16
CA ALA A 438 22.88 0.84 18.87
C ALA A 438 23.70 2.15 18.96
N LEU A 439 24.08 2.71 17.82
CA LEU A 439 24.80 3.97 17.68
C LEU A 439 24.23 4.72 16.49
N LEU A 440 23.57 5.84 16.76
CA LEU A 440 23.15 6.81 15.75
C LEU A 440 24.37 7.67 15.41
N LYS A 441 24.90 7.52 14.19
CA LYS A 441 26.10 8.25 13.75
C LYS A 441 25.73 9.60 13.18
N GLU A 442 24.82 9.62 12.21
CA GLU A 442 24.44 10.80 11.45
C GLU A 442 23.03 10.63 10.88
N TRP A 443 22.40 11.74 10.55
CA TRP A 443 21.21 11.77 9.72
C TRP A 443 21.12 13.06 8.91
N HIS A 444 20.50 13.00 7.74
CA HIS A 444 20.26 14.14 6.87
C HIS A 444 18.79 14.13 6.43
N LEU A 445 18.27 15.31 6.10
CA LEU A 445 16.94 15.45 5.50
C LEU A 445 17.08 15.84 4.03
N ILE A 446 16.33 15.16 3.17
CA ILE A 446 16.08 15.60 1.79
C ILE A 446 14.60 15.87 1.67
N LEU A 447 14.26 17.11 1.32
CA LEU A 447 12.90 17.58 1.21
C LEU A 447 12.59 17.87 -0.25
N TYR A 448 11.54 17.26 -0.77
CA TYR A 448 11.03 17.48 -2.12
C TYR A 448 9.72 18.26 -2.03
N GLY A 449 9.46 19.11 -3.01
CA GLY A 449 8.21 19.85 -3.06
C GLY A 449 8.28 21.06 -3.97
N THR A 450 7.45 22.05 -3.69
CA THR A 450 7.28 23.23 -4.54
C THR A 450 7.41 24.53 -3.75
N THR A 451 7.78 25.60 -4.46
CA THR A 451 7.81 26.96 -3.88
C THR A 451 6.42 27.57 -3.81
N GLU A 452 5.59 27.33 -4.83
CA GLU A 452 4.22 27.81 -4.96
C GLU A 452 3.23 26.71 -4.56
N ASN A 453 2.04 27.10 -4.10
CA ASN A 453 1.04 26.14 -3.65
C ASN A 453 0.40 25.44 -4.86
N PRO A 454 0.49 24.11 -4.97
CA PRO A 454 -0.18 23.37 -6.04
C PRO A 454 -1.71 23.54 -6.04
N ASP A 455 -2.31 23.95 -4.91
CA ASP A 455 -3.76 24.09 -4.76
C ASP A 455 -4.30 25.50 -5.09
N ASP A 456 -3.46 26.45 -5.49
CA ASP A 456 -3.90 27.84 -5.71
C ASP A 456 -4.98 27.98 -6.80
N PHE A 457 -5.05 27.04 -7.74
CA PHE A 457 -6.09 27.02 -8.76
C PHE A 457 -7.45 26.57 -8.21
N LEU A 458 -7.47 25.78 -7.14
CA LEU A 458 -8.69 25.32 -6.46
C LEU A 458 -9.31 26.44 -5.63
N LEU A 459 -8.50 27.33 -5.05
CA LEU A 459 -8.98 28.43 -4.19
C LEU A 459 -9.69 29.56 -4.95
N LYS A 460 -9.68 29.54 -6.28
CA LYS A 460 -10.45 30.48 -7.10
C LYS A 460 -11.93 30.09 -7.02
N LYS A 461 -12.78 31.07 -6.63
CA LYS A 461 -14.19 30.89 -6.22
C LYS A 461 -15.03 30.02 -7.18
N ASP A 462 -14.75 30.06 -8.48
CA ASP A 462 -15.51 29.32 -9.50
C ASP A 462 -15.13 27.83 -9.59
N THR A 463 -13.95 27.43 -9.08
CA THR A 463 -13.46 26.05 -9.12
C THR A 463 -13.78 25.28 -7.83
N PHE A 464 -13.65 25.94 -6.66
CA PHE A 464 -13.84 25.32 -5.34
C PHE A 464 -15.30 24.91 -5.08
N SER A 465 -16.25 25.76 -5.48
CA SER A 465 -17.69 25.50 -5.30
C SER A 465 -18.14 24.28 -6.09
N ASN A 466 -17.61 24.06 -7.29
CA ASN A 466 -18.01 22.93 -8.14
C ASN A 466 -17.41 21.59 -7.65
N PHE A 467 -16.27 21.61 -6.95
CA PHE A 467 -15.66 20.39 -6.41
C PHE A 467 -16.40 19.89 -5.16
N HIS A 468 -16.70 20.78 -4.20
CA HIS A 468 -17.31 20.39 -2.91
C HIS A 468 -18.83 20.23 -2.95
N HIS A 469 -19.55 21.02 -3.76
CA HIS A 469 -21.03 21.02 -3.77
C HIS A 469 -21.64 19.72 -4.34
N GLU A 470 -20.85 18.95 -5.08
CA GLU A 470 -21.26 17.66 -5.67
C GLU A 470 -20.75 16.43 -4.89
N ASN A 471 -19.76 16.59 -3.99
CA ASN A 471 -19.29 15.49 -3.13
C ASN A 471 -20.09 15.35 -1.83
N SER A 472 -20.91 16.34 -1.46
CA SER A 472 -21.90 16.23 -0.41
C SER A 472 -23.25 15.85 -1.02
N GLY A 473 -23.54 14.54 -1.12
CA GLY A 473 -24.92 14.09 -1.32
C GLY A 473 -25.83 14.68 -0.24
N GLU A 474 -26.99 15.19 -0.64
CA GLU A 474 -27.96 15.91 0.20
C GLU A 474 -28.16 15.27 1.58
N ILE A 475 -27.64 15.92 2.62
CA ILE A 475 -28.20 15.81 3.96
C ILE A 475 -29.15 17.01 4.10
N THR A 476 -30.42 16.80 3.81
CA THR A 476 -31.48 17.78 4.06
C THR A 476 -31.69 17.90 5.57
N VAL A 477 -30.96 18.83 6.21
CA VAL A 477 -31.28 19.28 7.57
C VAL A 477 -32.35 20.35 7.46
N HIS A 478 -33.58 19.99 7.84
CA HIS A 478 -34.65 20.97 8.05
C HIS A 478 -34.26 21.91 9.21
N HIS A 479 -33.86 23.14 8.89
CA HIS A 479 -33.74 24.22 9.86
C HIS A 479 -35.09 24.93 10.02
N SER A 480 -35.78 24.68 11.13
CA SER A 480 -36.80 25.60 11.63
C SER A 480 -36.10 26.77 12.32
N HIS A 481 -36.36 27.98 11.80
CA HIS A 481 -35.96 29.25 12.39
C HIS A 481 -36.53 29.42 13.81
N GLU A 482 -35.68 29.75 14.77
CA GLU A 482 -36.06 30.68 15.84
C GLU A 482 -34.84 31.44 16.40
N SER A 483 -35.12 32.65 16.85
CA SER A 483 -34.23 33.81 16.91
C SER A 483 -33.30 33.88 18.13
N ARG A 484 -32.14 34.52 17.89
CA ARG A 484 -31.13 35.01 18.85
C ARG A 484 -31.68 35.54 20.18
N ARG A 485 -31.02 35.17 21.30
CA ARG A 485 -30.71 36.07 22.44
C ARG A 485 -29.43 35.61 23.16
N SER A 486 -28.60 36.59 23.52
CA SER A 486 -27.33 36.48 24.26
C SER A 486 -27.52 36.06 25.71
N TYR A 487 -26.55 35.40 26.34
CA TYR A 487 -25.79 35.90 27.50
C TYR A 487 -24.72 34.89 27.96
N ASP A 488 -23.80 35.46 28.73
CA ASP A 488 -22.44 35.09 29.11
C ASP A 488 -22.37 34.14 30.34
N ARG A 489 -21.20 33.50 30.52
CA ARG A 489 -20.63 32.84 31.73
C ARG A 489 -21.08 31.42 32.18
N ASN A 490 -20.09 30.53 32.27
CA ASN A 490 -20.01 29.35 33.17
C ASN A 490 -20.15 29.77 34.65
N PRO A 491 -20.66 28.92 35.60
CA PRO A 491 -19.96 27.69 36.00
C PRO A 491 -20.78 26.49 36.61
N ILE A 492 -20.14 25.31 36.64
CA ILE A 492 -20.15 24.23 37.67
C ILE A 492 -21.47 23.46 38.00
N ILE A 493 -21.42 22.16 37.64
CA ILE A 493 -21.89 20.91 38.30
C ILE A 493 -23.35 20.84 38.85
N LYS A 494 -24.11 19.84 38.36
CA LYS A 494 -24.86 18.85 39.17
C LYS A 494 -25.45 17.73 38.32
N VAL A 495 -25.09 16.48 38.66
CA VAL A 495 -25.83 15.25 38.29
C VAL A 495 -26.99 15.09 39.27
N PRO A 496 -28.18 14.64 38.80
CA PRO A 496 -28.90 13.62 39.56
C PRO A 496 -29.64 12.56 38.71
N ASP A 497 -29.39 11.31 39.07
CA ASP A 497 -30.28 10.18 39.37
C ASP A 497 -31.59 9.86 38.60
N ILE A 498 -31.59 8.62 38.09
CA ILE A 498 -32.53 7.49 38.32
C ILE A 498 -34.04 7.72 38.05
N ILE A 499 -34.57 6.94 37.08
CA ILE A 499 -35.92 6.34 37.17
C ILE A 499 -35.87 4.87 36.67
N THR A 500 -36.24 3.96 37.58
CA THR A 500 -36.60 2.55 37.41
C THR A 500 -38.05 2.41 36.92
N PHE A 501 -38.36 1.34 36.17
CA PHE A 501 -39.72 0.78 36.14
C PHE A 501 -39.71 -0.75 36.19
N HIS A 502 -40.62 -1.27 37.02
CA HIS A 502 -40.77 -2.65 37.48
C HIS A 502 -41.60 -3.54 36.53
N GLN A 503 -41.39 -4.84 36.76
CA GLN A 503 -41.99 -6.05 36.19
C GLN A 503 -43.53 -6.13 36.15
N ASN A 504 -44.03 -7.03 35.30
CA ASN A 504 -45.04 -8.03 35.69
C ASN A 504 -44.95 -9.33 34.85
N LYS A 505 -44.88 -10.47 35.54
CA LYS A 505 -45.27 -11.84 35.12
C LYS A 505 -46.62 -12.14 35.81
N PRO A 506 -47.43 -13.10 35.33
CA PRO A 506 -47.47 -14.50 35.84
C PRO A 506 -47.85 -15.51 34.72
N ASP A 507 -47.94 -16.84 34.81
CA ASP A 507 -47.64 -17.96 35.74
C ASP A 507 -47.72 -19.24 34.88
N GLY A 508 -46.87 -20.27 35.06
CA GLY A 508 -47.24 -21.54 35.72
C GLY A 508 -47.53 -22.64 34.67
N THR A 509 -47.19 -23.93 34.76
CA THR A 509 -46.76 -24.86 35.84
C THR A 509 -46.13 -26.10 35.17
N GLY A 510 -45.06 -26.69 35.72
CA GLY A 510 -45.07 -28.02 36.41
C GLY A 510 -44.65 -29.16 35.46
N HIS A 511 -43.87 -30.19 35.78
CA HIS A 511 -43.39 -30.74 37.06
C HIS A 511 -42.40 -31.91 36.81
N LEU A 512 -41.44 -32.10 37.73
CA LEU A 512 -40.92 -33.38 38.30
C LEU A 512 -40.16 -34.38 37.39
N SER A 513 -39.14 -35.14 37.80
CA SER A 513 -38.38 -35.31 39.06
C SER A 513 -37.30 -36.40 38.87
N SER A 514 -36.22 -36.33 39.69
CA SER A 514 -35.51 -37.45 40.39
C SER A 514 -34.84 -38.58 39.57
N SER A 515 -33.72 -39.23 39.93
CA SER A 515 -32.77 -39.17 41.06
C SER A 515 -31.72 -40.30 40.89
N ASN A 516 -30.50 -40.07 41.36
CA ASN A 516 -29.63 -40.93 42.19
C ASN A 516 -29.11 -42.34 41.76
N ASN A 517 -27.78 -42.46 41.90
CA ASN A 517 -27.01 -43.41 42.77
C ASN A 517 -26.05 -44.46 42.15
N ASP A 518 -24.81 -44.39 42.67
CA ASP A 518 -23.92 -45.42 43.21
C ASP A 518 -23.10 -46.40 42.32
N ALA A 519 -21.79 -46.11 42.24
CA ALA A 519 -20.66 -46.80 42.91
C ALA A 519 -20.27 -48.29 42.61
N VAL A 520 -19.00 -48.43 42.16
CA VAL A 520 -17.91 -49.33 42.68
C VAL A 520 -17.48 -50.63 41.93
N HIS A 521 -16.19 -50.60 41.54
CA HIS A 521 -15.10 -51.61 41.39
C HIS A 521 -15.10 -52.79 40.39
N GLY A 522 -13.99 -52.88 39.63
CA GLY A 522 -13.38 -54.13 39.14
C GLY A 522 -12.35 -53.94 38.01
N ASN A 523 -11.05 -54.08 38.32
CA ASN A 523 -9.89 -54.01 37.40
C ASN A 523 -9.93 -55.03 36.25
N LEU A 524 -9.36 -54.69 35.08
CA LEU A 524 -8.41 -55.52 34.31
C LEU A 524 -7.78 -54.76 33.13
N GLU A 525 -6.57 -55.21 32.79
CA GLU A 525 -5.45 -54.65 32.01
C GLU A 525 -5.65 -54.31 30.51
N HIS A 526 -4.65 -53.54 30.01
CA HIS A 526 -4.10 -53.50 28.64
C HIS A 526 -4.87 -52.82 27.49
N ASN A 527 -4.44 -51.59 27.14
CA ASN A 527 -3.68 -51.26 25.91
C ASN A 527 -3.88 -49.78 25.49
N ASN A 528 -2.86 -48.95 25.66
CA ASN A 528 -2.77 -47.65 25.04
C ASN A 528 -2.33 -47.82 23.57
N ALA A 529 -3.26 -47.70 22.64
CA ALA A 529 -2.95 -47.39 21.25
C ALA A 529 -3.08 -45.88 21.05
N ALA A 530 -1.94 -45.20 20.95
CA ALA A 530 -1.89 -43.81 20.50
C ALA A 530 -2.22 -43.77 18.99
N LEU A 531 -3.26 -43.02 18.63
CA LEU A 531 -3.50 -42.59 17.26
C LEU A 531 -2.45 -41.53 16.89
N VAL A 532 -1.52 -41.91 16.04
CA VAL A 532 -0.53 -41.01 15.40
C VAL A 532 -1.26 -40.22 14.32
N THR A 533 -1.17 -38.89 14.38
CA THR A 533 -1.73 -37.99 13.36
C THR A 533 -0.81 -37.89 12.14
N ILE A 534 -1.39 -37.56 10.99
CA ILE A 534 -0.70 -37.42 9.68
C ILE A 534 0.51 -36.46 9.76
N ASP A 535 0.46 -35.46 10.65
CA ASP A 535 1.57 -34.52 10.87
C ASP A 535 2.81 -35.15 11.52
N GLN A 536 2.65 -36.20 12.33
CA GLN A 536 3.78 -36.94 12.92
C GLN A 536 4.44 -37.88 11.90
N VAL A 537 3.69 -38.36 10.90
CA VAL A 537 4.26 -39.16 9.79
C VAL A 537 5.06 -38.28 8.84
N MET A 538 4.62 -37.04 8.60
CA MET A 538 5.35 -36.05 7.79
C MET A 538 6.65 -35.59 8.45
N LEU A 539 6.68 -35.47 9.78
CA LEU A 539 7.91 -35.16 10.54
C LEU A 539 8.94 -36.31 10.51
N LEU A 540 8.47 -37.56 10.56
CA LEU A 540 9.34 -38.73 10.51
C LEU A 540 9.93 -38.98 9.11
N MET A 541 9.18 -38.66 8.04
CA MET A 541 9.71 -38.75 6.66
C MET A 541 10.75 -37.67 6.35
N SER A 542 10.59 -36.46 6.87
CA SER A 542 11.56 -35.37 6.66
C SER A 542 12.87 -35.60 7.44
N MET A 543 12.84 -36.25 8.60
CA MET A 543 14.05 -36.68 9.30
C MET A 543 14.78 -37.85 8.61
N PHE A 544 14.07 -38.72 7.89
CA PHE A 544 14.68 -39.84 7.15
C PHE A 544 15.39 -39.37 5.87
N VAL A 545 14.87 -38.34 5.19
CA VAL A 545 15.50 -37.72 4.01
C VAL A 545 16.77 -36.96 4.39
N LEU A 546 16.77 -36.27 5.53
CA LEU A 546 17.96 -35.58 6.07
C LEU A 546 19.06 -36.56 6.54
N ALA A 547 18.70 -37.75 7.01
CA ALA A 547 19.66 -38.79 7.40
C ALA A 547 20.29 -39.52 6.19
N LEU A 548 19.60 -39.60 5.05
CA LEU A 548 20.13 -40.16 3.80
C LEU A 548 21.06 -39.18 3.06
N MET A 549 20.87 -37.88 3.23
CA MET A 549 21.72 -36.84 2.61
C MET A 549 23.06 -36.62 3.33
N SER A 550 23.20 -37.05 4.59
CA SER A 550 24.45 -36.93 5.36
C SER A 550 25.42 -38.11 5.19
N HIS A 551 25.12 -39.07 4.31
CA HIS A 551 26.00 -40.21 3.96
C HIS A 551 26.46 -40.20 2.50
N MET A 552 26.30 -39.09 1.78
CA MET A 552 26.73 -38.92 0.38
C MET A 552 27.64 -37.71 0.13
N GLN A 553 28.41 -37.26 1.13
CA GLN A 553 29.58 -36.39 0.93
C GLN A 553 30.77 -36.87 1.76
#